data_AF-A0A6P0YAS6-F1
#
_entry.id   AF-A0A6P0YAS6-F1
#
_cell.length_a   1.000
_cell.length_b   1.000
_cell.length_c   1.000
_cell.angle_alpha   90.00
_cell.angle_beta   90.00
_cell.angle_gamma   90.00
#
_symmetry.space_group_name_H-M   'P 1'
#
loop_
_entity.id
_entity.type
_entity.pdbx_description
1 polymer ?
#
loop_
_entity_poly.entity_id
_entity_poly.type
_entity_poly.pdbx_seq_one_letter_code
_entity_poly.pdbx_strand_id
1 'polypeptide(L)' 'MRQIKRLTAIIEREGDGYVSLCTELYIGSQGDTTEEARSNLIEALEIFFETADASEIERRLK' A
#
# COMPACT_ATOMS: atom_id res chain seq x y z
N MET A 1 7.00 17.57 -4.86
CA MET A 1 8.24 17.30 -4.09
C MET A 1 8.29 15.82 -3.80
N ARG A 2 9.43 15.14 -3.97
CA ARG A 2 9.54 13.70 -3.67
C ARG A 2 9.60 13.52 -2.16
N GLN A 3 8.54 12.99 -1.55
CA GLN A 3 8.50 12.66 -0.13
C GLN A 3 8.81 11.18 0.05
N ILE A 4 9.79 10.85 0.89
CA ILE A 4 10.06 9.46 1.28
C ILE A 4 9.25 9.18 2.55
N LYS A 5 8.38 8.16 2.49
CA LYS A 5 7.66 7.64 3.65
C LYS A 5 8.10 6.20 3.89
N ARG A 6 8.33 5.84 5.15
CA ARG A 6 8.59 4.45 5.55
C ARG A 6 7.29 3.90 6.15
N LEU A 7 6.76 2.88 5.50
CA LEU A 7 5.53 2.19 5.89
C LEU A 7 5.82 0.70 6.04
N THR A 8 4.97 0.00 6.77
CA THR A 8 5.04 -1.43 7.01
C THR A 8 4.01 -2.14 6.15
N ALA A 9 4.45 -3.18 5.46
CA ALA A 9 3.56 -4.03 4.67
C ALA A 9 3.66 -5.48 5.16
N ILE A 10 2.51 -6.13 5.27
CA ILE A 10 2.41 -7.58 5.38
C ILE A 10 2.16 -8.13 3.98
N ILE A 11 2.88 -9.18 3.60
CA ILE A 11 2.66 -9.88 2.33
C ILE A 11 2.46 -11.36 2.67
N GLU A 12 1.32 -11.91 2.26
CA GLU A 12 0.91 -13.27 2.55
C GLU A 12 0.53 -14.00 1.27
N ARG A 13 0.80 -15.31 1.23
CA ARG A 13 0.34 -16.16 0.12
C ARG A 13 -1.14 -16.42 0.31
N GLU A 14 -1.95 -16.13 -0.69
CA GLU A 14 -3.38 -16.40 -0.70
C GLU A 14 -3.74 -17.10 -2.02
N GLY A 15 -4.22 -18.35 -1.92
CA GLY A 15 -4.46 -19.18 -3.11
C GLY A 15 -3.20 -19.44 -3.92
N ASP A 16 -3.25 -19.15 -5.20
CA ASP A 16 -2.14 -19.26 -6.16
C ASP A 16 -1.20 -18.06 -6.16
N GLY A 17 -1.65 -16.89 -5.68
CA GLY A 17 -0.90 -15.63 -5.64
C GLY A 17 -0.55 -15.11 -4.24
N TYR A 18 -0.36 -13.80 -4.15
CA TYR A 18 0.03 -13.07 -2.95
C TYR A 18 -0.84 -11.83 -2.75
N VAL A 19 -1.26 -11.61 -1.51
CA VAL A 19 -1.89 -10.37 -1.06
C VAL A 19 -0.92 -9.58 -0.21
N SER A 20 -1.04 -8.26 -0.28
CA SER A 20 -0.20 -7.32 0.45
C SER A 20 -1.07 -6.25 1.11
N LEU A 21 -0.69 -5.81 2.31
CA LEU A 21 -1.44 -4.84 3.10
C LEU A 21 -0.48 -3.88 3.79
N CYS A 22 -0.61 -2.58 3.53
CA CYS A 22 -0.02 -1.54 4.36
C CYS A 22 -0.82 -1.40 5.66
N THR A 23 -0.19 -1.72 6.79
CA THR A 23 -0.87 -1.80 8.09
C THR A 23 -1.32 -0.44 8.61
N GLU A 24 -0.58 0.62 8.30
CA GLU A 24 -0.84 1.97 8.77
C GLU A 24 -2.03 2.60 8.05
N LEU A 25 -2.19 2.31 6.75
CA LEU A 25 -3.20 2.95 5.91
C LEU A 25 -4.39 2.05 5.57
N TYR A 26 -4.32 0.77 5.94
CA TYR A 26 -5.28 -0.26 5.56
C TYR A 26 -5.54 -0.28 4.05
N ILE A 27 -4.47 -0.15 3.27
CA ILE A 27 -4.49 -0.21 1.81
C ILE A 27 -3.85 -1.51 1.39
N GLY A 28 -4.56 -2.31 0.61
CA GLY A 28 -4.10 -3.59 0.11
C GLY A 28 -3.94 -3.61 -1.39
N SER A 29 -3.15 -4.58 -1.86
CA SER A 29 -2.98 -4.92 -3.26
C SER A 29 -2.62 -6.40 -3.40
N GLN A 30 -2.60 -6.94 -4.62
CA GLN A 30 -2.30 -8.35 -4.89
C GLN A 30 -1.40 -8.52 -6.11
N GLY A 31 -0.78 -9.68 -6.25
CA GLY A 31 0.01 -10.07 -7.43
C GLY A 31 0.32 -11.57 -7.43
N ASP A 32 0.81 -12.09 -8.57
CA ASP A 32 1.14 -13.51 -8.73
C ASP A 32 2.44 -13.87 -7.98
N THR A 33 3.30 -12.89 -7.73
CA THR A 33 4.55 -13.02 -6.96
C THR A 33 4.62 -12.04 -5.79
N THR A 34 5.54 -12.29 -4.86
CA THR A 34 5.84 -11.36 -3.76
C THR A 34 6.30 -10.00 -4.26
N GLU A 35 7.08 -9.96 -5.35
CA GLU A 35 7.59 -8.74 -5.95
C GLU A 35 6.47 -7.93 -6.61
N GLU A 36 5.55 -8.62 -7.30
CA GLU A 36 4.40 -8.00 -7.95
C GLU A 36 3.43 -7.43 -6.92
N ALA A 37 3.04 -8.22 -5.91
CA ALA A 37 2.16 -7.73 -4.83
C ALA A 37 2.76 -6.49 -4.14
N ARG A 38 4.09 -6.48 -3.91
CA ARG A 38 4.80 -5.31 -3.38
C ARG A 38 4.77 -4.13 -4.34
N SER A 39 5.03 -4.32 -5.63
CA SER A 39 5.02 -3.25 -6.63
C SER A 39 3.63 -2.62 -6.73
N ASN A 40 2.60 -3.45 -6.83
CA ASN A 40 1.21 -3.01 -6.94
C ASN A 40 0.75 -2.30 -5.65
N LEU A 41 1.25 -2.68 -4.47
CA LEU A 41 0.99 -1.95 -3.23
C LEU A 41 1.64 -0.56 -3.23
N ILE A 42 2.86 -0.44 -3.75
CA ILE A 42 3.54 0.87 -3.87
C ILE A 42 2.72 1.79 -4.77
N GLU A 43 2.27 1.30 -5.92
CA GLU A 43 1.42 2.08 -6.84
C GLU A 43 0.10 2.49 -6.18
N ALA A 44 -0.57 1.57 -5.47
CA ALA A 44 -1.81 1.89 -4.74
C ALA A 44 -1.59 2.98 -3.67
N LEU A 45 -0.44 2.96 -2.99
CA LEU A 45 -0.06 3.97 -2.00
C LEU A 45 0.26 5.32 -2.65
N GLU A 46 0.96 5.32 -3.79
CA GLU A 46 1.23 6.54 -4.56
C GLU A 46 -0.08 7.20 -5.02
N ILE A 47 -0.99 6.42 -5.60
CA ILE A 47 -2.32 6.89 -6.00
C ILE A 47 -3.09 7.47 -4.80
N PHE A 48 -3.06 6.80 -3.64
CA PHE A 48 -3.70 7.32 -2.43
C PHE A 48 -3.13 8.69 -2.03
N PHE A 49 -1.81 8.85 -1.98
CA PHE A 49 -1.21 10.13 -1.60
C PHE A 49 -1.39 11.23 -2.65
N GLU A 50 -1.56 10.88 -3.91
CA GLU A 50 -1.82 11.84 -4.99
C GLU A 50 -3.27 12.32 -5.06
N THR A 51 -4.22 11.47 -4.67
CA THR A 51 -5.66 11.70 -4.92
C THR A 51 -6.51 11.89 -3.68
N ALA A 52 -6.09 11.39 -2.51
CA ALA A 52 -6.88 11.51 -1.29
C ALA A 52 -6.86 12.95 -0.75
N ASP A 53 -7.99 13.37 -0.18
CA ASP A 53 -8.06 14.64 0.55
C ASP A 53 -7.03 14.68 1.68
N ALA A 54 -6.47 15.86 1.95
CA ALA A 54 -5.49 16.03 3.02
C ALA A 54 -6.04 15.57 4.39
N SER A 55 -7.34 15.75 4.64
CA SER A 55 -8.01 15.29 5.86
C SER A 55 -8.13 13.76 5.94
N GLU A 56 -8.24 13.06 4.81
CA GLU A 56 -8.21 11.59 4.74
C GLU A 56 -6.83 11.07 5.12
N ILE A 57 -5.80 11.65 4.50
CA ILE A 57 -4.41 11.30 4.75
C ILE A 57 -4.06 11.54 6.22
N GLU A 58 -4.44 12.69 6.78
CA GLU A 58 -4.22 13.00 8.18
C GLU A 58 -4.96 12.02 9.10
N ARG A 59 -6.20 11.63 8.76
CA ARG A 59 -6.98 10.70 9.58
C ARG A 59 -6.37 9.30 9.63
N ARG A 60 -5.83 8.81 8.52
CA ARG A 60 -5.24 7.45 8.45
C ARG A 60 -3.81 7.37 8.99
N LEU A 61 -3.10 8.48 9.15
CA LEU A 61 -1.72 8.52 9.65
C LEU A 61 -1.58 8.96 11.12
N LYS A 62 -2.69 9.14 11.85
CA LYS A 62 -2.70 9.43 13.30
C LYS A 62 -2.48 8.17 14.13
#